data_AF-A0AAJ0CB30-F1
#
_entry.id   AF-A0AAJ0CB30-F1
#
_cell.length_a   1.000
_cell.length_b   1.000
_cell.length_c   1.000
_cell.angle_alpha   90.00
_cell.angle_beta   90.00
_cell.angle_gamma   90.00
#
_symmetry.space_group_name_H-M   'P 1'
#
loop_
_entity.id
_entity.type
_entity.pdbx_description
1 polymer ?
#
loop_
_entity_poly.entity_id
_entity_poly.type
_entity_poly.pdbx_seq_one_letter_code
_entity_poly.pdbx_strand_id
1 'polypeptide(L)'
;MSGHNPFRPSRPYPAAREREEDLERLRRLTNFESTEELEAWLESDGVDPFFREFRADYLSDYTYAPEADFNEAMGAFSANEGNRYAEADPDKRDWTPVDHYARFMVQVVWYALSNPSPWDGAGEPELAMVGNVLYEVLKYLTKVWWDANRSPHGYDSE
;
A
#
# COMPACT_ATOMS: atom_id res chain seq x y z
N MET A 1 -42.18 -22.77 0.81
CA MET A 1 -41.12 -22.39 -0.15
C MET A 1 -40.07 -21.63 0.63
N SER A 2 -38.98 -22.30 1.02
CA SER A 2 -37.94 -21.72 1.86
C SER A 2 -37.05 -20.81 1.02
N GLY A 3 -37.23 -19.49 1.17
CA GLY A 3 -36.33 -18.49 0.61
C GLY A 3 -34.96 -18.61 1.27
N HIS A 4 -33.95 -18.99 0.48
CA HIS A 4 -32.56 -18.86 0.86
C HIS A 4 -32.28 -17.38 1.17
N ASN A 5 -31.91 -17.10 2.40
CA ASN A 5 -31.42 -15.82 2.84
C ASN A 5 -29.93 -15.74 2.47
N PRO A 6 -29.49 -14.89 1.52
CA PRO A 6 -28.09 -14.79 1.14
C PRO A 6 -27.35 -13.90 2.14
N PHE A 7 -27.41 -14.24 3.43
CA PHE A 7 -26.48 -13.71 4.41
C PHE A 7 -25.09 -14.27 4.06
N ARG A 8 -24.34 -13.56 3.23
CA ARG A 8 -22.88 -13.62 3.30
C ARG A 8 -22.50 -12.95 4.62
N PRO A 9 -21.95 -13.67 5.62
CA PRO A 9 -21.42 -12.99 6.78
C PRO A 9 -20.28 -12.07 6.33
N SER A 10 -20.32 -10.86 6.86
CA SER A 10 -19.27 -9.85 6.84
C SER A 10 -17.92 -10.50 7.05
N ARG A 11 -16.90 -10.24 6.20
CA ARG A 11 -15.53 -10.61 6.55
C ARG A 11 -15.05 -9.62 7.62
N PRO A 12 -14.84 -10.05 8.87
CA PRO A 12 -14.23 -9.21 9.89
C PRO A 12 -12.72 -9.46 9.86
N TYR A 13 -11.91 -8.45 9.54
CA TYR A 13 -10.44 -8.59 9.44
C TYR A 13 -10.01 -9.61 8.34
N PRO A 14 -8.76 -9.59 7.83
CA PRO A 14 -8.22 -10.82 7.29
C PRO A 14 -8.26 -11.82 8.45
N ALA A 15 -8.65 -13.07 8.20
CA ALA A 15 -8.44 -14.10 9.21
C ALA A 15 -6.98 -14.00 9.67
N ALA A 16 -6.68 -14.09 10.98
CA ALA A 16 -5.31 -13.86 11.48
C ALA A 16 -4.24 -14.62 10.69
N ARG A 17 -4.62 -15.82 10.21
CA ARG A 17 -3.84 -16.65 9.28
C ARG A 17 -3.55 -16.00 7.93
N GLU A 18 -4.51 -15.35 7.29
CA GLU A 18 -4.33 -14.64 6.02
C GLU A 18 -3.39 -13.44 6.18
N ARG A 19 -3.48 -12.71 7.30
CA ARG A 19 -2.54 -11.64 7.63
C ARG A 19 -1.11 -12.18 7.78
N GLU A 20 -0.96 -13.29 8.50
CA GLU A 20 0.33 -13.95 8.72
C GLU A 20 0.94 -14.46 7.40
N GLU A 21 0.13 -15.06 6.53
CA GLU A 21 0.54 -15.52 5.20
C GLU A 21 1.00 -14.36 4.31
N ASP A 22 0.29 -13.22 4.34
CA ASP A 22 0.66 -12.01 3.60
C ASP A 22 1.97 -11.39 4.11
N LEU A 23 2.13 -11.28 5.43
CA LEU A 23 3.35 -10.74 6.06
C LEU A 23 4.56 -11.62 5.75
N GLU A 24 4.43 -12.94 5.85
CA GLU A 24 5.53 -13.87 5.53
C GLU A 24 5.88 -13.83 4.04
N ARG A 25 4.90 -13.61 3.15
CA ARG A 25 5.17 -13.39 1.72
C ARG A 25 5.94 -12.09 1.51
N LEU A 26 5.52 -10.99 2.12
CA LEU A 26 6.20 -9.69 2.02
C LEU A 26 7.61 -9.75 2.59
N ARG A 27 7.80 -10.39 3.74
CA ARG A 27 9.11 -10.55 4.39
C ARG A 27 10.11 -11.21 3.44
N ARG A 28 9.68 -12.24 2.71
CA ARG A 28 10.51 -12.91 1.68
C ARG A 28 10.82 -12.02 0.48
N LEU A 29 9.90 -11.12 0.10
CA LEU A 29 10.10 -10.18 -1.00
C LEU A 29 11.04 -9.03 -0.63
N THR A 30 10.96 -8.54 0.61
CA THR A 30 11.80 -7.45 1.12
C THR A 30 13.13 -7.92 1.70
N ASN A 31 13.28 -9.24 1.91
CA ASN A 31 14.45 -9.87 2.52
C ASN A 31 14.72 -9.45 3.99
N PHE A 32 13.66 -9.17 4.76
CA PHE A 32 13.78 -8.95 6.20
C PHE A 32 14.05 -10.26 6.96
N GLU A 33 14.79 -10.19 8.06
CA GLU A 33 15.17 -11.36 8.85
C GLU A 33 13.96 -11.95 9.58
N SER A 34 13.02 -11.11 10.00
CA SER A 34 11.81 -11.52 10.71
C SER A 34 10.56 -10.72 10.30
N THR A 35 9.38 -11.23 10.65
CA THR A 35 8.12 -10.51 10.42
C THR A 35 8.03 -9.26 11.28
N GLU A 36 8.58 -9.29 12.50
CA GLU A 36 8.63 -8.14 13.39
C GLU A 36 9.47 -7.00 12.81
N GLU A 37 10.57 -7.32 12.14
CA GLU A 37 11.39 -6.32 11.44
C GLU A 37 10.63 -5.70 10.26
N LEU A 38 9.92 -6.51 9.48
CA LEU A 38 9.04 -6.03 8.43
C LEU A 38 7.95 -5.10 8.98
N GLU A 39 7.25 -5.50 10.04
CA GLU A 39 6.19 -4.69 10.66
C GLU A 39 6.76 -3.37 11.21
N ALA A 40 7.91 -3.40 11.88
CA ALA A 40 8.59 -2.20 12.35
C ALA A 40 8.98 -1.26 11.20
N TRP A 41 9.41 -1.81 10.05
CA TRP A 41 9.69 -1.01 8.85
C TRP A 41 8.41 -0.40 8.25
N LEU A 42 7.31 -1.15 8.19
CA LEU A 42 6.01 -0.64 7.71
C LEU A 42 5.48 0.52 8.57
N GLU A 43 5.79 0.52 9.87
CA GLU A 43 5.41 1.58 10.82
C GLU A 43 6.46 2.71 10.91
N SER A 44 7.58 2.61 10.18
CA SER A 44 8.67 3.58 10.24
C SER A 44 8.37 4.88 9.49
N ASP A 45 9.19 5.91 9.74
CA ASP A 45 9.17 7.18 9.00
C ASP A 45 9.40 7.02 7.49
N GLY A 46 9.94 5.87 7.05
CA GLY A 46 10.14 5.56 5.64
C GLY A 46 8.90 5.03 4.91
N VAL A 47 7.82 4.71 5.63
CA VAL A 47 6.60 4.10 5.04
C VAL A 47 5.32 4.74 5.55
N ASP A 48 5.09 4.80 6.86
CA ASP A 48 3.80 5.24 7.42
C ASP A 48 3.40 6.66 6.99
N PRO A 49 4.29 7.67 6.95
CA PRO A 49 3.95 9.00 6.48
C PRO A 49 3.40 9.01 5.05
N PHE A 50 4.01 8.23 4.14
CA PHE A 50 3.61 8.16 2.74
C PHE A 50 2.32 7.34 2.57
N PHE A 51 2.13 6.29 3.36
CA PHE A 51 0.86 5.57 3.37
C PHE A 51 -0.28 6.39 3.97
N ARG A 52 -0.01 7.23 4.97
CA ARG A 52 -0.97 8.20 5.51
C ARG A 52 -1.42 9.21 4.48
N GLU A 53 -0.48 9.74 3.69
CA GLU A 53 -0.81 10.60 2.54
C GLU A 53 -1.68 9.84 1.53
N PHE A 54 -1.27 8.64 1.12
CA PHE A 54 -2.04 7.79 0.21
C PHE A 54 -3.47 7.52 0.73
N ARG A 55 -3.63 7.29 2.04
CA ARG A 55 -4.95 7.11 2.66
C ARG A 55 -5.81 8.36 2.57
N ALA A 56 -5.24 9.52 2.86
CA ALA A 56 -5.98 10.79 2.92
C ALA A 56 -6.32 11.35 1.53
N ASP A 57 -5.46 11.12 0.55
CA ASP A 57 -5.65 11.66 -0.80
C ASP A 57 -6.41 10.71 -1.72
N TYR A 58 -6.34 9.41 -1.44
CA TYR A 58 -6.92 8.39 -2.30
C TYR A 58 -7.92 7.53 -1.55
N LEU A 59 -7.50 6.77 -0.54
CA LEU A 59 -8.40 5.74 0.02
C LEU A 59 -9.64 6.29 0.74
N SER A 60 -9.58 7.46 1.37
CA SER A 60 -10.71 8.07 2.08
C SER A 60 -11.86 8.50 1.16
N ASP A 61 -11.57 8.75 -0.11
CA ASP A 61 -12.54 9.31 -1.06
C ASP A 61 -13.39 8.22 -1.74
N TYR A 62 -13.05 6.95 -1.54
CA TYR A 62 -13.75 5.83 -2.19
C TYR A 62 -14.37 4.89 -1.17
N THR A 63 -15.56 4.36 -1.44
CA THR A 63 -16.09 3.20 -0.69
C THR A 63 -15.32 1.92 -1.04
N TYR A 64 -14.83 1.86 -2.28
CA TYR A 64 -13.94 0.83 -2.80
C TYR A 64 -12.97 1.49 -3.79
N ALA A 65 -11.75 1.73 -3.34
CA ALA A 65 -10.71 2.29 -4.18
C ALA A 65 -10.26 1.25 -5.21
N PRO A 66 -10.31 1.53 -6.53
CA PRO A 66 -9.77 0.62 -7.52
C PRO A 66 -8.27 0.39 -7.28
N GLU A 67 -7.82 -0.86 -7.37
CA GLU A 67 -6.39 -1.14 -7.46
C GLU A 67 -5.89 -0.61 -8.81
N ALA A 68 -4.79 0.14 -8.82
CA ALA A 68 -4.16 0.56 -10.07
C ALA A 68 -3.65 -0.66 -10.85
N ASP A 69 -3.62 -0.61 -12.18
CA ASP A 69 -2.95 -1.68 -12.94
C ASP A 69 -1.44 -1.67 -12.63
N PHE A 70 -0.86 -2.86 -12.41
CA PHE A 70 0.56 -3.00 -12.07
C PHE A 70 1.47 -2.38 -13.13
N ASN A 71 1.21 -2.62 -14.42
CA ASN A 71 2.08 -2.12 -15.49
C ASN A 71 1.93 -0.60 -15.63
N GLU A 72 0.74 -0.07 -15.43
CA GLU A 72 0.51 1.38 -15.43
C GLU A 72 1.19 2.06 -14.24
N ALA A 73 1.06 1.51 -13.04
CA ALA A 73 1.71 2.01 -11.83
C ALA A 73 3.24 1.96 -11.94
N MET A 74 3.79 0.85 -12.45
CA MET A 74 5.22 0.73 -12.70
C MET A 74 5.70 1.64 -13.82
N GLY A 75 4.89 1.82 -14.86
CA GLY A 75 5.15 2.76 -15.94
C GLY A 75 5.26 4.19 -15.43
N ALA A 76 4.31 4.62 -14.60
CA ALA A 76 4.30 5.94 -13.97
C ALA A 76 5.46 6.12 -12.97
N PHE A 77 5.74 5.11 -12.14
CA PHE A 77 6.89 5.11 -11.22
C PHE A 77 8.23 5.24 -11.97
N SER A 78 8.40 4.49 -13.06
CA SER A 78 9.65 4.47 -13.83
C SER A 78 9.81 5.71 -14.70
N ALA A 79 8.70 6.23 -15.26
CA ALA A 79 8.73 7.42 -16.07
C ALA A 79 9.19 8.62 -15.26
N ASN A 80 8.73 8.75 -14.00
CA ASN A 80 8.98 9.85 -13.05
C ASN A 80 9.29 11.18 -13.76
N GLU A 81 8.50 11.51 -14.80
CA GLU A 81 8.84 12.59 -15.70
C GLU A 81 8.74 13.90 -14.90
N GLY A 82 9.89 14.50 -14.64
CA GLY A 82 9.97 15.82 -14.00
C GLY A 82 9.77 15.83 -12.48
N ASN A 83 9.98 14.72 -11.77
CA ASN A 83 9.98 14.71 -10.29
C ASN A 83 8.63 15.05 -9.64
N ARG A 84 7.53 15.05 -10.41
CA ARG A 84 6.18 15.44 -9.94
C ARG A 84 5.69 14.66 -8.73
N TYR A 85 6.18 13.42 -8.58
CA TYR A 85 5.84 12.55 -7.46
C TYR A 85 6.76 12.74 -6.24
N ALA A 86 7.93 13.34 -6.42
CA ALA A 86 8.90 13.59 -5.35
C ALA A 86 8.70 14.96 -4.67
N GLU A 87 7.95 15.88 -5.28
CA GLU A 87 7.63 17.18 -4.68
C GLU A 87 6.95 17.03 -3.31
N ALA A 88 7.26 17.96 -2.39
CA ALA A 88 6.69 17.93 -1.05
C ALA A 88 5.17 18.14 -1.06
N ASP A 89 4.67 19.03 -1.92
CA ASP A 89 3.24 19.36 -2.05
C ASP A 89 2.89 19.57 -3.53
N PRO A 90 2.78 18.48 -4.32
CA PRO A 90 2.45 18.58 -5.73
C PRO A 90 0.98 18.91 -5.93
N ASP A 91 0.65 19.45 -7.09
CA ASP A 91 -0.74 19.60 -7.53
C ASP A 91 -1.34 18.24 -7.92
N LYS A 92 -2.35 17.81 -7.15
CA LYS A 92 -3.02 16.50 -7.27
C LYS A 92 -4.38 16.56 -7.96
N ARG A 93 -4.79 17.72 -8.50
CA ARG A 93 -6.16 17.94 -9.01
C ARG A 93 -6.59 16.96 -10.10
N ASP A 94 -5.65 16.52 -10.94
CA ASP A 94 -5.90 15.62 -12.06
C ASP A 94 -5.32 14.21 -11.84
N TRP A 95 -5.04 13.84 -10.59
CA TRP A 95 -4.44 12.54 -10.30
C TRP A 95 -5.43 11.40 -10.40
N THR A 96 -4.93 10.31 -10.97
CA THR A 96 -5.57 9.02 -11.11
C THR A 96 -5.07 8.05 -10.03
N PRO A 97 -5.72 6.90 -9.83
CA PRO A 97 -5.19 5.84 -8.95
C PRO A 97 -3.72 5.51 -9.21
N VAL A 98 -3.33 5.45 -10.49
CA VAL A 98 -1.96 5.17 -10.93
C VAL A 98 -0.98 6.19 -10.35
N ASP A 99 -1.37 7.46 -10.28
CA ASP A 99 -0.53 8.56 -9.81
C ASP A 99 -0.30 8.49 -8.30
N HIS A 100 -1.34 8.14 -7.52
CA HIS A 100 -1.20 7.94 -6.07
C HIS A 100 -0.32 6.73 -5.75
N TYR A 101 -0.45 5.63 -6.51
CA TYR A 101 0.43 4.46 -6.39
C TYR A 101 1.88 4.82 -6.72
N ALA A 102 2.10 5.49 -7.87
CA ALA A 102 3.42 5.93 -8.29
C ALA A 102 4.07 6.84 -7.24
N ARG A 103 3.30 7.79 -6.68
CA ARG A 103 3.80 8.68 -5.61
C ARG A 103 4.25 7.93 -4.38
N PHE A 104 3.44 7.02 -3.87
CA PHE A 104 3.84 6.23 -2.71
C PHE A 104 5.18 5.52 -2.97
N MET A 105 5.30 4.85 -4.12
CA MET A 105 6.53 4.13 -4.47
C MET A 105 7.73 5.06 -4.61
N VAL A 106 7.58 6.22 -5.28
CA VAL A 106 8.65 7.21 -5.44
C VAL A 106 9.10 7.74 -4.07
N GLN A 107 8.17 8.14 -3.20
CA GLN A 107 8.50 8.72 -1.91
C GLN A 107 9.26 7.75 -1.00
N VAL A 108 8.83 6.48 -0.94
CA VAL A 108 9.53 5.45 -0.16
C VAL A 108 10.96 5.23 -0.68
N VAL A 109 11.15 5.18 -2.00
CA VAL A 109 12.49 5.06 -2.61
C VAL A 109 13.35 6.29 -2.28
N TRP A 110 12.82 7.49 -2.45
CA TRP A 110 13.57 8.73 -2.20
C TRP A 110 13.97 8.87 -0.73
N TYR A 111 13.08 8.48 0.19
CA TYR A 111 13.40 8.42 1.60
C TYR A 111 14.55 7.43 1.87
N ALA A 112 14.46 6.23 1.30
CA ALA A 112 15.47 5.19 1.43
C ALA A 112 16.84 5.57 0.82
N LEU A 113 16.87 6.39 -0.24
CA LEU A 113 18.12 6.88 -0.82
C LEU A 113 18.75 8.02 0.01
N SER A 114 17.93 8.72 0.80
CA SER A 114 18.36 9.89 1.58
C SER A 114 18.66 9.57 3.04
N ASN A 115 18.38 8.35 3.49
CA ASN A 115 18.54 7.87 4.86
C ASN A 115 19.13 6.46 4.86
N PRO A 116 19.81 6.02 5.95
CA PRO A 116 20.22 4.62 6.07
C PRO A 116 19.03 3.69 5.88
N SER A 117 19.14 2.78 4.92
CA SER A 117 18.04 1.96 4.42
C SER A 117 18.46 0.50 4.27
N PRO A 118 17.53 -0.47 4.38
CA PRO A 118 17.77 -1.86 3.99
C PRO A 118 18.30 -2.03 2.54
N TRP A 119 18.17 -1.00 1.71
CA TRP A 119 18.61 -0.97 0.31
C TRP A 119 19.86 -0.12 0.06
N ASP A 120 20.62 0.21 1.11
CA ASP A 120 21.89 0.95 0.98
C ASP A 120 22.85 0.24 0.01
N GLY A 121 23.23 0.92 -1.08
CA GLY A 121 24.15 0.40 -2.11
C GLY A 121 23.49 -0.18 -3.36
N ALA A 122 22.16 -0.17 -3.45
CA ALA A 122 21.41 -0.56 -4.65
C ALA A 122 21.60 0.46 -5.81
N GLY A 123 22.03 0.00 -6.98
CA GLY A 123 22.03 0.72 -8.26
C GLY A 123 20.69 0.67 -9.02
N GLU A 124 20.65 1.31 -10.19
CA GLU A 124 19.43 1.45 -11.00
C GLU A 124 18.68 0.14 -11.33
N PRO A 125 19.33 -1.01 -11.63
CA PRO A 125 18.65 -2.28 -11.88
C PRO A 125 17.83 -2.79 -10.66
N GLU A 126 18.18 -2.36 -9.46
CA GLU A 126 17.46 -2.72 -8.23
C GLU A 126 16.20 -1.85 -8.03
N LEU A 127 16.08 -0.68 -8.66
CA LEU A 127 14.89 0.19 -8.52
C LEU A 127 13.62 -0.44 -9.12
N ALA A 128 13.74 -1.19 -10.23
CA ALA A 128 12.60 -1.91 -10.81
C ALA A 128 12.14 -3.08 -9.92
N MET A 129 13.09 -3.75 -9.26
CA MET A 129 12.76 -4.77 -8.24
C MET A 129 12.13 -4.13 -7.01
N VAL A 130 12.62 -2.97 -6.57
CA VAL A 130 12.06 -2.20 -5.46
C VAL A 130 10.64 -1.75 -5.78
N GLY A 131 10.35 -1.26 -7.00
CA GLY A 131 8.99 -0.86 -7.38
C GLY A 131 7.96 -2.00 -7.27
N ASN A 132 8.32 -3.22 -7.70
CA ASN A 132 7.44 -4.38 -7.52
C ASN A 132 7.17 -4.69 -6.04
N VAL A 133 8.22 -4.66 -5.21
CA VAL A 133 8.10 -4.86 -3.76
C VAL A 133 7.19 -3.80 -3.14
N LEU A 134 7.38 -2.53 -3.50
CA LEU A 134 6.58 -1.42 -2.97
C LEU A 134 5.12 -1.47 -3.42
N TYR A 135 4.85 -1.92 -4.65
CA TYR A 135 3.50 -2.17 -5.12
C TYR A 135 2.79 -3.22 -4.26
N GLU A 136 3.46 -4.33 -3.97
CA GLU A 136 2.92 -5.40 -3.12
C GLU A 136 2.74 -4.97 -1.65
N VAL A 137 3.66 -4.16 -1.14
CA VAL A 137 3.53 -3.51 0.19
C VAL A 137 2.30 -2.62 0.23
N LEU A 138 2.10 -1.76 -0.77
CA LEU A 138 0.96 -0.85 -0.80
C LEU A 138 -0.38 -1.59 -0.88
N LYS A 139 -0.43 -2.71 -1.61
CA LYS A 139 -1.61 -3.59 -1.64
C LYS A 139 -1.93 -4.18 -0.28
N TYR A 140 -0.92 -4.68 0.41
CA TYR A 140 -1.07 -5.19 1.77
C TYR A 140 -1.58 -4.10 2.72
N LEU A 141 -0.96 -2.92 2.72
CA LEU A 141 -1.37 -1.80 3.57
C LEU A 141 -2.81 -1.35 3.27
N THR A 142 -3.19 -1.30 1.99
CA THR A 142 -4.55 -0.97 1.56
C THR A 142 -5.57 -1.99 2.06
N LYS A 143 -5.23 -3.30 1.99
CA LYS A 143 -6.07 -4.37 2.53
C LYS A 143 -6.25 -4.23 4.05
N VAL A 144 -5.15 -4.07 4.79
CA VAL A 144 -5.17 -3.88 6.25
C VAL A 144 -6.03 -2.68 6.64
N TRP A 145 -5.86 -1.56 5.95
CA TRP A 145 -6.65 -0.36 6.22
C TRP A 145 -8.13 -0.58 5.91
N TRP A 146 -8.48 -1.22 4.78
CA TRP A 146 -9.88 -1.51 4.48
C TRP A 146 -10.52 -2.44 5.50
N ASP A 147 -9.82 -3.48 5.93
CA ASP A 147 -10.33 -4.42 6.91
C ASP A 147 -10.57 -3.78 8.29
N ALA A 148 -9.71 -2.82 8.68
CA ALA A 148 -9.89 -2.02 9.89
C ALA A 148 -11.06 -1.03 9.79
N ASN A 149 -11.29 -0.42 8.62
CA ASN A 149 -12.30 0.62 8.42
C ASN A 149 -13.65 0.09 7.89
N ARG A 150 -13.74 -1.19 7.51
CA ARG A 150 -14.98 -1.85 7.04
C ARG A 150 -15.64 -2.74 8.09
N SER A 151 -15.14 -2.80 9.32
CA SER A 151 -15.86 -3.49 10.38
C SER A 151 -17.20 -2.79 10.66
N PRO A 152 -18.29 -3.57 10.83
CA PRO A 152 -19.62 -3.15 10.42
C PRO A 152 -20.20 -2.14 11.40
N HIS A 153 -20.83 -1.08 10.87
CA HIS A 153 -21.89 -0.41 11.60
C HIS A 153 -22.81 -1.47 12.18
N GLY A 154 -22.92 -1.43 13.52
CA GLY A 154 -23.77 -2.32 14.28
C GLY A 154 -25.17 -2.30 13.70
N TYR A 155 -25.80 -3.48 13.73
CA TYR A 155 -27.23 -3.58 13.68
C TYR A 155 -27.80 -2.75 14.85
N ASP A 156 -28.24 -1.53 14.57
CA ASP A 156 -29.27 -0.88 15.37
C ASP A 156 -30.57 -1.62 15.06
N SER A 157 -30.79 -2.73 15.77
CA SER A 157 -32.10 -3.35 15.88
C SER A 157 -32.97 -2.46 16.77
N GLU A 158 -33.81 -1.63 16.16
CA GLU A 158 -35.10 -1.21 16.73
C GLU A 158 -36.10 -2.38 16.73
#